data_AF-A0A7C1DWK8-F1
#
_entry.id   AF-A0A7C1DWK8-F1
#
_cell.length_a   1.000
_cell.length_b   1.000
_cell.length_c   1.000
_cell.angle_alpha   90.00
_cell.angle_beta   90.00
_cell.angle_gamma   90.00
#
_symmetry.space_group_name_H-M   'P 1'
#
loop_
_entity.id
_entity.type
_entity.pdbx_description
1 polymer ?
#
loop_
_entity_poly.entity_id
_entity_poly.type
_entity_poly.pdbx_seq_one_letter_code
_entity_poly.pdbx_strand_id
1 'polypeptide(L)' 'MGNEPFHTLKPTVWIGKQGCTGAIVDEIRMQLKTRPAVKIKWLRSCEIDPEDVSRRAGARLVQVRGRTMILGARSPKP' A
#
# COMPACT_ATOMS: atom_id res chain seq x y z
N MET A 1 -7.22 1.03 25.06
CA MET A 1 -7.35 1.93 23.88
C MET A 1 -6.07 1.79 23.07
N GLY A 2 -5.98 0.81 22.18
CA GLY A 2 -6.32 0.99 20.76
C GLY A 2 -5.04 0.82 19.92
N ASN A 3 -4.37 -0.33 20.05
CA ASN A 3 -3.21 -0.66 19.23
C ASN A 3 -3.71 -1.09 17.84
N GLU A 4 -4.00 -0.14 16.97
CA GLU A 4 -4.04 -0.44 15.54
C GLU A 4 -2.63 -0.85 15.11
N PRO A 5 -2.40 -2.12 14.69
CA PRO A 5 -1.06 -2.66 14.41
C PRO A 5 -0.30 -1.92 13.30
N PHE A 6 -1.00 -1.01 12.62
CA PHE A 6 -0.57 -0.27 11.45
C PHE A 6 0.12 1.06 11.76
N HIS A 7 -0.01 1.57 12.99
CA HIS A 7 0.65 2.81 13.40
C HIS A 7 2.18 2.67 13.42
N THR A 8 2.68 1.52 13.87
CA THR A 8 4.12 1.20 13.93
C THR A 8 4.67 0.63 12.62
N LEU A 9 3.80 0.20 11.69
CA LEU A 9 4.22 -0.29 10.39
C LEU A 9 4.99 0.82 9.64
N LYS A 10 6.23 0.54 9.27
CA LYS A 10 7.06 1.46 8.47
C LYS A 10 6.62 1.36 7.00
N PRO A 11 6.56 2.49 6.27
CA PRO A 11 6.39 2.44 4.83
C PRO A 11 7.53 1.62 4.21
N THR A 12 7.20 0.80 3.22
CA THR A 12 8.17 -0.01 2.46
C THR A 12 8.11 0.28 0.97
N VAL A 13 7.12 1.06 0.53
CA VAL A 13 6.98 1.55 -0.85
C VAL A 13 6.77 3.07 -0.81
N TRP A 14 7.51 3.79 -1.67
CA TRP A 14 7.41 5.23 -1.82
C TRP A 14 7.05 5.60 -3.25
N ILE A 15 5.95 6.33 -3.42
CA ILE A 15 5.53 6.85 -4.72
C ILE A 15 6.05 8.28 -4.88
N GLY A 16 7.02 8.42 -5.78
CA GLY A 16 7.63 9.69 -6.16
C GLY A 16 6.87 10.41 -7.27
N LYS A 17 7.48 11.46 -7.83
CA LYS A 17 6.88 12.39 -8.80
C LYS A 17 6.21 11.74 -10.02
N GLN A 18 6.66 10.55 -10.41
CA GLN A 18 6.13 9.77 -11.54
C GLN A 18 4.79 9.08 -11.23
N GLY A 19 4.29 9.16 -9.99
CA GLY A 19 3.03 8.55 -9.59
C GLY A 19 3.11 7.01 -9.50
N CYS A 20 1.95 6.37 -9.39
CA CYS A 20 1.86 4.91 -9.26
C CYS A 20 2.03 4.21 -10.62
N THR A 21 3.28 3.95 -10.99
CA THR A 21 3.63 3.25 -12.23
C THR A 21 3.35 1.75 -12.15
N GLY A 22 3.43 1.03 -13.29
CA GLY A 22 3.33 -0.43 -13.30
C GLY A 22 4.38 -1.11 -12.41
N ALA A 23 5.62 -0.62 -12.43
CA ALA A 23 6.70 -1.13 -11.58
C ALA A 23 6.37 -1.04 -10.08
N ILE A 24 5.76 0.07 -9.63
CA ILE A 24 5.30 0.21 -8.24
C ILE A 24 4.21 -0.82 -7.92
N VAL A 25 3.26 -1.04 -8.82
CA VAL A 25 2.20 -2.05 -8.63
C VAL A 25 2.78 -3.44 -8.51
N ASP A 26 3.76 -3.80 -9.34
CA ASP A 26 4.43 -5.10 -9.26
C ASP A 26 5.27 -5.25 -8.00
N GLU A 27 5.95 -4.20 -7.55
CA GLU A 27 6.65 -4.20 -6.26
C GLU A 27 5.67 -4.46 -5.09
N ILE A 28 4.53 -3.76 -5.07
CA ILE A 28 3.48 -3.98 -4.06
C ILE A 28 3.02 -5.44 -4.07
N ARG A 29 2.73 -5.99 -5.25
CA ARG A 29 2.34 -7.41 -5.41
C ARG A 29 3.42 -8.36 -4.89
N MET A 30 4.69 -8.10 -5.19
CA MET A 30 5.81 -8.92 -4.70
C MET A 30 5.92 -8.88 -3.18
N GLN A 31 5.83 -7.71 -2.56
CA GLN A 31 5.89 -7.58 -1.11
C GLN A 31 4.69 -8.27 -0.42
N LEU A 32 3.50 -8.20 -0.99
CA LEU A 32 2.31 -8.88 -0.47
C LEU A 32 2.35 -10.41 -0.56
N LYS A 33 3.29 -10.99 -1.34
CA LYS A 33 3.51 -12.46 -1.34
C LYS A 33 4.22 -12.95 -0.08
N THR A 34 4.99 -12.09 0.59
CA THR A 34 5.84 -12.46 1.73
C THR A 34 5.46 -11.72 3.02
N ARG A 35 4.54 -10.76 2.94
CA ARG A 35 4.08 -9.94 4.06
C ARG A 35 2.56 -9.91 4.13
N PRO A 36 1.95 -9.89 5.33
CA PRO A 36 0.51 -9.78 5.48
C PRO A 36 -0.04 -8.41 5.03
N ALA A 37 0.79 -7.36 5.12
CA ALA A 37 0.44 -6.01 4.71
C ALA A 37 1.66 -5.20 4.25
N VAL A 38 1.41 -4.18 3.43
CA VAL A 38 2.39 -3.24 2.90
C VAL A 38 1.89 -1.82 3.15
N LYS A 39 2.74 -0.97 3.72
CA LYS A 39 2.44 0.47 3.90
C LYS A 39 3.13 1.27 2.81
N ILE A 40 2.35 2.09 2.12
CA ILE A 40 2.79 2.89 1.00
C ILE A 40 2.67 4.37 1.40
N LYS A 41 3.68 5.17 1.03
CA LYS A 41 3.68 6.63 1.22
C LYS A 41 3.91 7.32 -0.12
N TRP A 42 3.27 8.48 -0.33
CA TRP A 42 3.48 9.24 -1.56
C TRP A 42 3.81 10.72 -1.32
N LEU A 43 4.41 11.34 -2.32
CA LEU A 43 4.71 12.77 -2.32
C LEU A 43 3.41 13.60 -2.39
N ARG A 44 3.45 14.82 -1.84
CA ARG A 44 2.31 15.75 -1.89
C ARG A 44 1.94 16.16 -3.32
N SER A 45 2.91 16.16 -4.22
CA SER A 45 2.72 16.53 -5.63
C SER A 45 2.08 15.41 -6.47
N CYS A 46 1.85 14.22 -5.89
CA CYS A 46 1.28 13.10 -6.61
C CYS A 46 -0.16 12.89 -6.14
N GLU A 47 -1.08 12.99 -7.08
CA GLU A 47 -2.44 12.55 -6.88
C GLU A 47 -2.48 11.02 -6.99
N ILE A 48 -2.97 10.38 -5.94
CA ILE A 48 -3.07 8.93 -5.83
C ILE A 48 -4.47 8.61 -5.37
N ASP A 49 -5.16 7.79 -6.15
CA ASP A 49 -6.39 7.14 -5.74
C ASP A 49 -6.05 5.78 -5.08
N PRO A 50 -6.22 5.63 -3.75
CA PRO A 50 -5.93 4.37 -3.07
C PRO A 50 -6.77 3.19 -3.57
N GLU A 51 -7.98 3.43 -4.07
CA GLU A 51 -8.85 2.38 -4.61
C GLU A 51 -8.36 1.89 -5.98
N ASP A 52 -7.85 2.79 -6.83
CA ASP A 52 -7.18 2.39 -8.08
C ASP A 52 -5.93 1.55 -7.79
N VAL A 53 -5.11 1.98 -6.83
CA VAL A 53 -3.88 1.25 -6.46
C VAL A 53 -4.21 -0.13 -5.88
N SER A 54 -5.20 -0.23 -4.99
CA SER A 54 -5.63 -1.53 -4.41
C SER A 54 -6.14 -2.48 -5.50
N ARG A 55 -6.98 -1.98 -6.41
CA ARG A 55 -7.52 -2.73 -7.56
C ARG A 55 -6.41 -3.22 -8.48
N ARG A 56 -5.48 -2.34 -8.88
CA ARG A 56 -4.34 -2.68 -9.74
C ARG A 56 -3.39 -3.68 -9.08
N ALA A 57 -3.10 -3.51 -7.79
CA ALA A 57 -2.28 -4.45 -7.02
C ALA A 57 -3.00 -5.78 -6.73
N GLY A 58 -4.32 -5.83 -6.93
CA GLY A 58 -5.13 -6.97 -6.55
C GLY A 58 -5.13 -7.21 -5.04
N ALA A 59 -5.07 -6.14 -4.26
CA ALA A 59 -4.96 -6.13 -2.81
C ALA A 59 -6.23 -5.55 -2.17
N ARG A 60 -6.37 -5.74 -0.86
CA ARG A 60 -7.43 -5.08 -0.06
C ARG A 60 -6.89 -3.75 0.47
N LEU A 61 -7.64 -2.66 0.26
CA LEU A 61 -7.37 -1.40 0.94
C LEU A 61 -7.78 -1.51 2.41
N VAL A 62 -6.81 -1.43 3.31
CA VAL A 62 -7.02 -1.60 4.76
C VAL A 62 -7.23 -0.26 5.45
N GLN A 63 -6.42 0.73 5.10
CA GLN A 63 -6.45 2.05 5.72
C GLN A 63 -5.88 3.09 4.78
N VAL A 64 -6.42 4.31 4.85
CA VAL A 64 -5.86 5.52 4.24
C VAL A 64 -5.72 6.58 5.33
N ARG A 65 -4.54 7.17 5.44
CA ARG A 65 -4.27 8.28 6.36
C ARG A 65 -3.33 9.29 5.72
N GLY A 66 -3.88 10.45 5.38
CA GLY A 66 -3.14 11.50 4.67
C GLY A 66 -2.51 10.94 3.39
N ARG A 67 -1.19 11.05 3.26
CA ARG A 67 -0.43 10.56 2.10
C ARG A 67 0.14 9.16 2.30
N THR A 68 -0.56 8.33 3.07
CA THR A 68 -0.20 6.93 3.29
C THR A 68 -1.42 6.04 3.16
N MET A 69 -1.20 4.83 2.65
CA MET A 69 -2.20 3.78 2.59
C MET A 69 -1.58 2.46 3.05
N ILE A 70 -2.43 1.54 3.45
CA ILE A 70 -2.03 0.17 3.80
C ILE A 70 -2.84 -0.78 2.95
N LEU A 71 -2.13 -1.66 2.27
CA LEU A 71 -2.70 -2.72 1.47
C LEU A 71 -2.43 -4.06 2.15
N GLY A 72 -3.46 -4.90 2.24
CA GLY A 72 -3.39 -6.27 2.74
C GLY A 72 -3.60 -7.27 1.60
N ALA A 73 -3.08 -8.49 1.75
CA ALA A 73 -3.37 -9.57 0.81
C ALA A 73 -4.87 -9.90 0.84
N ARG A 74 -5.49 -10.15 -0.34
CA ARG A 74 -6.92 -10.51 -0.44
C ARG A 74 -7.24 -11.92 0.07
N SER A 75 -6.23 -12.79 0.13
CA SER A 75 -6.33 -14.12 0.74
C SER A 75 -5.12 -14.33 1.65
N PRO A 76 -5.29 -14.80 2.90
CA PRO A 76 -4.19 -15.46 3.57
C PRO A 76 -3.79 -16.64 2.69
N LYS A 77 -2.51 -16.73 2.34
CA LYS A 77 -1.98 -17.95 1.74
C LYS A 77 -2.18 -19.06 2.78
N PRO A 78 -2.77 -20.22 2.41
CA PRO A 78 -2.85 -21.36 3.33
C PRO A 78 -1.46 -21.80 3.79
#